data_AF-A0A1R3FN98-F1
#
_entry.id   AF-A0A1R3FN98-F1
#
_cell.length_a   1.000
_cell.length_b   1.000
_cell.length_c   1.000
_cell.angle_alpha   90.00
_cell.angle_beta   90.00
_cell.angle_gamma   90.00
#
_symmetry.space_group_name_H-M   'P 1'
#
loop_
_entity.id
_entity.type
_entity.pdbx_description
1 polymer ?
#
loop_
_entity_poly.entity_id
_entity_poly.type
_entity_poly.pdbx_seq_one_letter_code
_entity_poly.pdbx_strand_id
1 'polypeptide(L)'
;MKIEDAGELDMGTHHQKHGSRRIHNCRQAHKDKQLHITVCLSIAIGLAFWFALPYGLNNVWPITTVALVNILLVYPVLEEVSFRGGIHDFLLKQKLLNNQYYGVSVSNVVTSCLFASFHLMQHPPLFAALTFIPSVILGHFKERYGSLLVPIALHCLFNAIFLMSLAIKSS
;
A
#
# COMPACT_ATOMS: atom_id res chain seq x y z
N MET A 1 72.23 1.36 -6.15
CA MET A 1 71.46 0.40 -5.32
C MET A 1 69.99 0.69 -5.59
N LYS A 2 69.34 -0.21 -6.32
CA LYS A 2 67.95 -0.12 -6.75
C LYS A 2 67.12 -0.84 -5.68
N ILE A 3 66.13 -0.17 -5.09
CA ILE A 3 64.99 -0.85 -4.46
C ILE A 3 63.75 0.00 -4.80
N GLU A 4 62.91 -0.59 -5.64
CA GLU A 4 61.55 -0.17 -5.93
C GLU A 4 60.62 -0.67 -4.80
N ASP A 5 59.53 0.06 -4.61
CA ASP A 5 58.16 -0.44 -4.46
C ASP A 5 57.36 -0.31 -3.14
N ALA A 6 56.10 0.07 -3.41
CA ALA A 6 54.83 -0.29 -2.79
C ALA A 6 54.35 0.39 -1.50
N GLY A 7 53.24 1.11 -1.66
CA GLY A 7 52.36 1.56 -0.58
C GLY A 7 51.16 2.36 -1.09
N GLU A 8 50.52 1.91 -2.16
CA GLU A 8 49.29 2.48 -2.72
C GLU A 8 48.16 2.32 -1.68
N LEU A 9 47.68 3.45 -1.17
CA LEU A 9 46.57 3.50 -0.23
C LEU A 9 45.29 3.12 -0.98
N ASP A 10 44.85 1.88 -0.77
CA ASP A 10 43.59 1.31 -1.23
C ASP A 10 42.41 2.22 -0.83
N MET A 11 41.98 3.07 -1.78
CA MET A 11 40.68 3.71 -1.75
C MET A 11 39.63 2.62 -1.92
N GLY A 12 39.18 2.09 -0.78
CA GLY A 12 38.02 1.23 -0.66
C GLY A 12 36.83 1.85 -1.38
N THR A 13 36.65 1.42 -2.63
CA THR A 13 35.48 1.74 -3.43
C THR A 13 34.30 1.05 -2.74
N HIS A 14 33.53 1.83 -1.97
CA HIS A 14 32.19 1.45 -1.56
C HIS A 14 31.35 1.32 -2.84
N HIS A 15 31.42 0.13 -3.44
CA HIS A 15 30.55 -0.33 -4.51
C HIS A 15 29.13 -0.43 -3.95
N GLN A 16 28.46 0.72 -3.85
CA GLN A 16 27.03 0.77 -3.62
C GLN A 16 26.37 0.14 -4.84
N LYS A 17 26.02 -1.14 -4.73
CA LYS A 17 25.11 -1.82 -5.65
C LYS A 17 23.76 -1.11 -5.60
N HIS A 18 23.62 -0.03 -6.36
CA HIS A 18 22.33 0.52 -6.70
C HIS A 18 21.64 -0.51 -7.58
N GLY A 19 20.93 -1.46 -6.96
CA GLY A 19 20.17 -2.48 -7.66
C GLY A 19 19.19 -1.80 -8.59
N SER A 20 19.39 -1.97 -9.90
CA SER A 20 18.40 -1.61 -10.91
C SER A 20 17.14 -2.43 -10.64
N ARG A 21 16.15 -1.81 -10.00
CA ARG A 21 14.92 -2.45 -9.54
C ARG A 21 14.04 -2.76 -10.74
N ARG A 22 13.53 -3.98 -10.82
CA ARG A 22 12.61 -4.39 -11.88
C ARG A 22 11.22 -3.83 -11.61
N ILE A 23 10.92 -2.67 -12.19
CA ILE A 23 9.58 -2.09 -12.20
C ILE A 23 8.70 -2.90 -13.15
N HIS A 24 7.56 -3.38 -12.65
CA HIS A 24 6.60 -4.12 -13.44
C HIS A 24 5.77 -3.15 -14.30
N ASN A 25 5.47 -3.57 -15.53
CA ASN A 25 4.62 -2.79 -16.42
C ASN A 25 3.15 -2.97 -16.01
N CYS A 26 2.43 -1.86 -15.80
CA CYS A 26 0.99 -1.88 -15.53
C CYS A 26 0.19 -2.63 -16.60
N ARG A 27 0.63 -2.62 -17.87
CA ARG A 27 0.00 -3.38 -18.97
C ARG A 27 0.04 -4.90 -18.78
N GLN A 28 1.01 -5.38 -18.00
CA GLN A 28 1.20 -6.81 -17.71
C GLN A 28 0.69 -7.18 -16.31
N ALA A 29 -0.09 -6.32 -15.65
CA ALA A 29 -0.62 -6.58 -14.31
C ALA A 29 -1.40 -7.91 -14.23
N HIS A 30 -2.11 -8.30 -15.29
CA HIS A 30 -2.83 -9.58 -15.42
C HIS A 30 -1.95 -10.84 -15.38
N LYS A 31 -0.62 -10.71 -15.44
CA LYS A 31 0.31 -11.85 -15.28
C LYS A 31 0.93 -11.91 -13.88
N ASP A 32 0.62 -10.94 -13.04
CA ASP A 32 1.22 -10.81 -11.73
C ASP A 32 0.50 -11.68 -10.69
N LYS A 33 1.17 -12.75 -10.27
CA LYS A 33 0.65 -13.69 -9.27
C LYS A 33 0.38 -13.01 -7.93
N GLN A 34 1.21 -12.05 -7.50
CA GLN A 34 1.01 -11.38 -6.22
C GLN A 34 -0.24 -10.52 -6.24
N LEU A 35 -0.49 -9.84 -7.37
CA LEU A 35 -1.72 -9.06 -7.57
C LEU A 35 -2.95 -9.98 -7.54
N HIS A 36 -2.93 -11.09 -8.27
CA HIS A 36 -4.04 -12.05 -8.29
C HIS A 36 -4.30 -12.66 -6.92
N ILE A 37 -3.26 -13.08 -6.20
CA ILE A 37 -3.40 -13.61 -4.83
C ILE A 37 -4.02 -12.54 -3.92
N THR A 38 -3.58 -11.29 -4.03
CA THR A 38 -4.12 -10.18 -3.23
C THR A 38 -5.61 -9.97 -3.51
N VAL A 39 -6.00 -9.93 -4.78
CA VAL A 39 -7.40 -9.79 -5.18
C VAL A 39 -8.24 -10.96 -4.65
N CYS A 40 -7.82 -12.20 -4.92
CA CYS A 40 -8.55 -13.40 -4.45
C CYS A 40 -8.66 -13.44 -2.92
N LEU A 41 -7.58 -13.15 -2.20
CA LEU A 41 -7.56 -13.14 -0.74
C LEU A 41 -8.46 -12.02 -0.19
N SER A 42 -8.44 -10.83 -0.79
CA SER A 42 -9.32 -9.72 -0.36
C SER A 42 -10.80 -10.09 -0.51
N ILE A 43 -11.18 -10.77 -1.60
CA ILE A 43 -12.55 -11.25 -1.82
C ILE A 43 -12.90 -12.32 -0.78
N ALA A 44 -12.01 -13.29 -0.54
CA ALA A 44 -12.21 -14.34 0.45
C ALA A 44 -12.37 -13.78 1.87
N ILE A 45 -11.57 -12.78 2.25
CA ILE A 45 -11.69 -12.07 3.52
C ILE A 45 -13.04 -11.33 3.60
N GLY A 46 -13.44 -10.64 2.53
CA GLY A 46 -14.75 -9.97 2.47
C GLY A 46 -15.92 -10.95 2.68
N LEU A 47 -15.88 -12.10 2.04
CA LEU A 47 -16.88 -13.18 2.22
C LEU A 47 -16.84 -13.79 3.64
N ALA A 48 -15.65 -13.93 4.22
CA ALA A 48 -15.52 -14.40 5.60
C ALA A 48 -16.08 -13.37 6.59
N PHE A 49 -15.79 -12.09 6.41
CA PHE A 49 -16.34 -10.99 7.22
C PHE A 49 -17.87 -10.94 7.14
N TRP A 50 -18.40 -11.05 5.92
CA TRP A 50 -19.82 -11.15 5.64
C TRP A 50 -20.51 -12.28 6.43
N PHE A 51 -19.89 -13.46 6.47
CA PHE A 51 -20.40 -14.62 7.19
C PHE A 51 -20.26 -14.46 8.71
N ALA A 52 -19.09 -14.03 9.19
CA ALA A 52 -18.68 -14.08 10.59
C ALA A 52 -19.22 -12.95 11.46
N LEU A 53 -19.43 -11.74 10.93
CA LEU A 53 -19.93 -10.61 11.73
C LEU A 53 -21.45 -10.71 11.84
N PRO A 54 -22.04 -10.93 13.04
CA PRO A 54 -23.50 -10.84 13.19
C PRO A 54 -23.96 -9.45 12.73
N TYR A 55 -25.17 -9.38 12.18
CA TYR A 55 -25.83 -8.22 11.57
C TYR A 55 -25.59 -6.84 12.27
N GLY A 56 -25.18 -6.84 13.55
CA GLY A 56 -25.03 -5.75 14.51
C GLY A 56 -24.11 -4.54 14.23
N LEU A 57 -23.76 -4.21 12.99
CA LEU A 57 -23.38 -2.82 12.63
C LEU A 57 -24.59 -2.10 12.00
N ASN A 58 -25.77 -2.32 12.61
CA ASN A 58 -27.13 -2.01 12.12
C ASN A 58 -27.47 -0.50 12.09
N ASN A 59 -26.59 0.36 11.59
CA ASN A 59 -26.89 1.77 11.32
C ASN A 59 -26.13 2.27 10.08
N VAL A 60 -26.14 1.51 8.99
CA VAL A 60 -25.79 2.08 7.68
C VAL A 60 -26.96 2.97 7.27
N TRP A 61 -26.86 4.23 7.66
CA TRP A 61 -27.65 5.33 7.11
C TRP A 61 -27.73 5.19 5.59
N PRO A 62 -28.84 5.60 4.94
CA PRO A 62 -28.96 5.49 3.49
C PRO A 62 -27.75 6.16 2.82
N ILE A 63 -26.88 5.35 2.23
CA ILE A 63 -25.68 5.82 1.59
C ILE A 63 -26.11 6.42 0.26
N THR A 64 -26.02 7.74 0.17
CA THR A 64 -26.35 8.45 -1.07
C THR A 64 -25.38 8.08 -2.18
N THR A 65 -25.81 8.21 -3.43
CA THR A 65 -24.93 8.01 -4.61
C THR A 65 -23.68 8.87 -4.53
N VAL A 66 -23.79 10.09 -4.00
CA VAL A 66 -22.64 11.00 -3.79
C VAL A 66 -21.66 10.42 -2.76
N ALA A 67 -22.16 9.90 -1.64
CA ALA A 67 -21.32 9.25 -0.65
C ALA A 67 -20.62 8.00 -1.21
N LEU A 68 -21.31 7.20 -2.03
CA LEU A 68 -20.70 6.05 -2.73
C LEU A 68 -19.57 6.48 -3.65
N VAL A 69 -19.78 7.50 -4.48
CA VAL A 69 -18.74 8.01 -5.38
C VAL A 69 -17.53 8.53 -4.59
N ASN A 70 -17.79 9.22 -3.48
CA ASN A 70 -16.72 9.73 -2.63
C ASN A 70 -15.90 8.60 -2.00
N ILE A 71 -16.54 7.63 -1.36
CA ILE A 71 -15.89 6.52 -0.65
C ILE A 71 -15.16 5.56 -1.60
N LEU A 72 -15.74 5.29 -2.78
CA LEU A 72 -15.21 4.30 -3.69
C LEU A 72 -14.23 4.86 -4.71
N LEU A 73 -14.26 6.16 -5.03
CA LEU A 73 -13.46 6.74 -6.11
C LEU A 73 -12.69 7.97 -5.66
N VAL A 74 -13.37 9.00 -5.15
CA VAL A 74 -12.72 10.30 -4.90
C VAL A 74 -11.70 10.22 -3.76
N TYR A 75 -12.10 9.72 -2.60
CA TYR A 75 -11.20 9.59 -1.45
C TYR A 75 -10.03 8.64 -1.71
N PRO A 76 -10.22 7.41 -2.27
CA PRO A 76 -9.10 6.55 -2.62
C PRO A 76 -8.06 7.22 -3.52
N VAL A 77 -8.50 7.99 -4.53
CA VAL A 77 -7.58 8.75 -5.40
C VAL A 77 -6.82 9.82 -4.62
N LEU A 78 -7.53 10.64 -3.84
CA LEU A 78 -6.91 11.71 -3.05
C LEU A 78 -5.92 11.16 -2.03
N GLU A 79 -6.27 10.06 -1.37
CA GLU A 79 -5.45 9.39 -0.39
C GLU A 79 -4.20 8.79 -1.02
N GLU A 80 -4.31 8.06 -2.13
CA GLU A 80 -3.13 7.50 -2.79
C GLU A 80 -2.23 8.58 -3.40
N VAL A 81 -2.79 9.67 -3.95
CA VAL A 81 -1.98 10.80 -4.40
C VAL A 81 -1.22 11.45 -3.24
N SER A 82 -1.89 11.68 -2.11
CA SER A 82 -1.29 12.36 -0.96
C SER A 82 -0.26 11.49 -0.25
N PHE A 83 -0.63 10.26 0.10
CA PHE A 83 0.23 9.36 0.86
C PHE A 83 1.27 8.69 -0.01
N ARG A 84 0.93 8.22 -1.23
CA ARG A 84 1.87 7.44 -2.07
C ARG A 84 2.61 8.31 -3.08
N GLY A 85 1.91 9.25 -3.70
CA GLY A 85 2.54 10.22 -4.60
C GLY A 85 3.31 11.33 -3.88
N GLY A 86 2.87 11.69 -2.66
CA GLY A 86 3.50 12.72 -1.83
C GLY A 86 4.47 12.14 -0.81
N ILE A 87 3.94 11.64 0.31
CA ILE A 87 4.73 11.24 1.48
C ILE A 87 5.68 10.08 1.15
N HIS A 88 5.17 8.99 0.58
CA HIS A 88 5.95 7.79 0.29
C HIS A 88 7.07 8.09 -0.71
N ASP A 89 6.76 8.74 -1.84
CA ASP A 89 7.76 9.12 -2.84
C ASP A 89 8.79 10.11 -2.29
N PHE A 90 8.42 10.98 -1.32
CA PHE A 90 9.38 11.81 -0.59
C PHE A 90 10.31 10.97 0.30
N LEU A 91 9.77 10.02 1.07
CA LEU A 91 10.55 9.15 1.96
C LEU A 91 11.47 8.20 1.17
N LEU A 92 11.06 7.71 0.00
CA LEU A 92 11.88 6.84 -0.87
C LEU A 92 13.15 7.53 -1.38
N LYS A 93 13.20 8.87 -1.40
CA LYS A 93 14.41 9.63 -1.74
C LYS A 93 15.45 9.58 -0.62
N GLN A 94 15.06 9.20 0.59
CA GLN A 94 15.96 9.09 1.74
C GLN A 94 16.65 7.72 1.74
N LYS A 95 17.98 7.71 1.71
CA LYS A 95 18.78 6.46 1.60
C LYS A 95 18.41 5.41 2.67
N LEU A 96 18.21 5.83 3.91
CA LEU A 96 17.88 4.93 5.02
C LEU A 96 16.48 4.33 4.91
N LEU A 97 15.54 5.04 4.29
CA LEU A 97 14.13 4.63 4.22
C LEU A 97 13.79 3.88 2.93
N ASN A 98 14.70 3.89 1.96
CA ASN A 98 14.58 3.15 0.71
C ASN A 98 14.96 1.66 0.86
N ASN A 99 15.43 1.22 2.03
CA ASN A 99 15.72 -0.17 2.29
C ASN A 99 14.43 -1.01 2.28
N GLN A 100 14.46 -2.14 1.58
CA GLN A 100 13.34 -3.06 1.42
C GLN A 100 13.63 -4.42 2.05
N TYR A 101 12.63 -4.98 2.71
CA TYR A 101 12.63 -6.33 3.27
C TYR A 101 11.40 -7.07 2.75
N TYR A 102 11.60 -8.20 2.07
CA TYR A 102 10.53 -8.99 1.45
C TYR A 102 9.58 -8.19 0.53
N GLY A 103 10.11 -7.15 -0.14
CA GLY A 103 9.33 -6.28 -1.04
C GLY A 103 8.57 -5.15 -0.34
N VAL A 104 8.76 -4.93 0.96
CA VAL A 104 8.20 -3.81 1.72
C VAL A 104 9.34 -2.88 2.15
N SER A 105 9.29 -1.61 1.74
CA SER A 105 10.29 -0.62 2.19
C SER A 105 9.97 -0.06 3.57
N VAL A 106 10.99 0.46 4.25
CA VAL A 106 10.80 1.26 5.47
C VAL A 106 9.91 2.48 5.17
N SER A 107 10.05 3.10 3.99
CA SER A 107 9.18 4.21 3.54
C SER A 107 7.70 3.80 3.48
N ASN A 108 7.41 2.59 3.00
CA ASN A 108 6.05 2.04 2.97
C ASN A 108 5.50 1.82 4.38
N VAL A 109 6.30 1.27 5.29
CA VAL A 109 5.90 1.06 6.69
C VAL A 109 5.57 2.40 7.35
N VAL A 110 6.46 3.40 7.23
CA VAL A 110 6.24 4.74 7.81
C VAL A 110 5.01 5.40 7.22
N THR A 111 4.87 5.39 5.88
CA THR A 111 3.68 5.94 5.21
C THR A 111 2.42 5.23 5.69
N SER A 112 2.48 3.92 5.92
CA SER A 112 1.34 3.15 6.38
C SER A 112 0.95 3.42 7.83
N CYS A 113 1.92 3.68 8.71
CA CYS A 113 1.64 4.16 10.06
C CYS A 113 0.94 5.52 10.03
N LEU A 114 1.39 6.44 9.17
CA LEU A 114 0.77 7.76 9.01
C LEU A 114 -0.65 7.65 8.45
N PHE A 115 -0.85 6.80 7.44
CA PHE A 115 -2.16 6.51 6.86
C PHE A 115 -3.14 5.96 7.90
N ALA A 116 -2.72 4.95 8.67
CA ALA A 116 -3.54 4.39 9.76
C ALA A 116 -3.84 5.43 10.86
N SER A 117 -2.86 6.27 11.19
CA SER A 117 -3.05 7.35 12.18
C SER A 117 -4.04 8.40 11.71
N PHE A 118 -4.03 8.75 10.42
CA PHE A 118 -5.00 9.69 9.83
C PHE A 118 -6.45 9.18 9.99
N HIS A 119 -6.65 7.87 9.92
CA HIS A 119 -7.96 7.24 10.09
C HIS A 119 -8.52 7.34 11.53
N LEU A 120 -7.70 7.68 12.53
CA LEU A 120 -8.18 7.93 13.90
C LEU A 120 -9.11 9.15 13.99
N MET A 121 -9.07 10.05 13.00
CA MET A 121 -9.96 11.21 12.95
C MET A 121 -11.42 10.83 12.66
N GLN A 122 -11.65 9.67 12.05
CA GLN A 122 -12.97 9.25 11.54
C GLN A 122 -13.41 7.88 12.07
N HIS A 123 -12.49 7.06 12.58
CA HIS A 123 -12.77 5.69 12.98
C HIS A 123 -12.26 5.36 14.39
N PRO A 124 -12.90 4.39 15.08
CA PRO A 124 -12.38 3.87 16.34
C PRO A 124 -10.95 3.32 16.18
N PRO A 125 -10.12 3.34 17.25
CA PRO A 125 -8.71 2.97 17.16
C PRO A 125 -8.43 1.60 16.52
N LEU A 126 -9.27 0.60 16.80
CA LEU A 126 -9.12 -0.73 16.21
C LEU A 126 -9.30 -0.71 14.68
N PHE A 127 -10.33 -0.03 14.17
CA PHE A 127 -10.57 0.07 12.73
C PHE A 127 -9.48 0.88 12.03
N ALA A 128 -9.06 1.99 12.63
CA ALA A 128 -7.94 2.78 12.14
C ALA A 128 -6.63 1.97 12.08
N ALA A 129 -6.34 1.19 13.12
CA ALA A 129 -5.16 0.31 13.14
C ALA A 129 -5.23 -0.78 12.06
N LEU A 130 -6.42 -1.34 11.81
CA LEU A 130 -6.61 -2.35 10.77
C LEU A 130 -6.34 -1.83 9.35
N THR A 131 -6.46 -0.51 9.09
CA THR A 131 -6.13 0.06 7.77
C THR A 131 -4.62 0.05 7.47
N PHE A 132 -3.77 -0.20 8.48
CA PHE A 132 -2.33 -0.38 8.28
C PHE A 132 -2.01 -1.53 7.31
N ILE A 133 -2.71 -2.66 7.41
CA ILE A 133 -2.45 -3.84 6.59
C ILE A 133 -2.73 -3.58 5.10
N PRO A 134 -3.93 -3.14 4.68
CA PRO A 134 -4.17 -2.80 3.27
C PRO A 134 -3.23 -1.68 2.81
N SER A 135 -2.95 -0.69 3.66
CA SER A 135 -2.01 0.38 3.37
C SER A 135 -0.60 -0.12 3.00
N VAL A 136 -0.06 -1.12 3.71
CA VAL A 136 1.23 -1.75 3.38
C VAL A 136 1.16 -2.46 2.01
N ILE A 137 0.06 -3.14 1.73
CA ILE A 137 -0.16 -3.82 0.44
C ILE A 137 -0.19 -2.80 -0.71
N LEU A 138 -0.86 -1.67 -0.54
CA LEU A 138 -0.90 -0.59 -1.54
C LEU A 138 0.50 -0.04 -1.83
N GLY A 139 1.29 0.24 -0.78
CA GLY A 139 2.67 0.70 -0.95
C GLY A 139 3.59 -0.35 -1.60
N HIS A 140 3.37 -1.65 -1.32
CA HIS A 140 4.09 -2.72 -2.00
C HIS A 140 3.83 -2.67 -3.52
N PHE A 141 2.57 -2.53 -3.94
CA PHE A 141 2.23 -2.45 -5.36
C PHE A 141 2.66 -1.13 -6.02
N LYS A 142 2.64 -0.01 -5.29
CA LYS A 142 3.24 1.25 -5.76
C LYS A 142 4.72 1.06 -6.11
N GLU A 143 5.50 0.44 -5.24
CA GLU A 143 6.93 0.20 -5.48
C GLU A 143 7.17 -0.85 -6.57
N ARG A 144 6.30 -1.86 -6.65
CA ARG A 144 6.39 -2.94 -7.65
C ARG A 144 6.10 -2.47 -9.07
N TYR A 145 5.13 -1.57 -9.24
CA TYR A 145 4.71 -1.04 -10.55
C TYR A 145 5.23 0.36 -10.86
N GLY A 146 5.80 1.07 -9.89
CA GLY A 146 6.26 2.46 -10.04
C GLY A 146 5.14 3.44 -10.41
N SER A 147 3.88 3.09 -10.13
CA SER A 147 2.68 3.81 -10.59
C SER A 147 1.63 3.87 -9.50
N LEU A 148 0.79 4.90 -9.53
CA LEU A 148 -0.36 5.04 -8.64
C LEU A 148 -1.60 4.29 -9.16
N LEU A 149 -1.61 3.83 -10.41
CA LEU A 149 -2.81 3.21 -11.00
C LEU A 149 -3.22 1.92 -10.28
N VAL A 150 -2.27 1.02 -10.03
CA VAL A 150 -2.53 -0.24 -9.35
C VAL A 150 -2.95 -0.05 -7.90
N PRO A 151 -2.25 0.75 -7.06
CA PRO A 151 -2.70 0.99 -5.69
C PRO A 151 -4.06 1.71 -5.64
N ILE A 152 -4.34 2.69 -6.51
CA ILE A 152 -5.68 3.31 -6.57
C ILE A 152 -6.76 2.27 -6.86
N ALA A 153 -6.56 1.42 -7.88
CA ALA A 153 -7.54 0.40 -8.23
C ALA A 153 -7.76 -0.62 -7.10
N LEU A 154 -6.69 -1.04 -6.42
CA LEU A 154 -6.79 -1.92 -5.25
C LEU A 154 -7.48 -1.25 -4.07
N HIS A 155 -7.24 0.04 -3.84
CA HIS A 155 -7.89 0.79 -2.77
C HIS A 155 -9.39 0.91 -3.01
N CYS A 156 -9.81 1.28 -4.24
CA CYS A 156 -11.22 1.25 -4.65
C CYS A 156 -11.85 -0.13 -4.41
N LEU A 157 -11.14 -1.21 -4.78
CA LEU A 157 -11.60 -2.58 -4.57
C LEU A 157 -11.74 -2.92 -3.08
N PHE A 158 -10.77 -2.58 -2.24
CA PHE A 158 -10.83 -2.84 -0.80
C PHE A 158 -12.01 -2.10 -0.15
N ASN A 159 -12.24 -0.83 -0.51
CA ASN A 159 -13.40 -0.08 -0.03
C ASN A 159 -14.71 -0.69 -0.50
N ALA A 160 -14.79 -1.15 -1.75
CA ALA A 160 -15.98 -1.82 -2.28
C ALA A 160 -16.27 -3.13 -1.55
N ILE A 161 -15.25 -3.96 -1.30
CA ILE A 161 -15.39 -5.22 -0.56
C ILE A 161 -15.81 -4.97 0.89
N PHE A 162 -15.19 -4.00 1.57
CA PHE A 162 -15.54 -3.62 2.93
C PHE A 162 -16.98 -3.09 3.01
N LEU A 163 -17.37 -2.24 2.06
CA LEU A 163 -18.73 -1.71 2.03
C LEU A 163 -19.76 -2.81 1.76
N MET A 164 -19.49 -3.70 0.81
CA MET A 164 -20.39 -4.80 0.45
C MET A 164 -20.56 -5.80 1.60
N SER A 165 -19.48 -6.07 2.35
CA SER A 165 -19.52 -6.97 3.51
C SER A 165 -20.34 -6.41 4.67
N LEU A 166 -20.59 -5.09 4.69
CA LEU A 166 -21.46 -4.43 5.66
C LEU A 166 -22.89 -4.21 5.13
N ALA A 167 -23.05 -3.82 3.86
CA ALA A 167 -24.30 -3.33 3.30
C ALA A 167 -25.37 -4.40 3.05
N ILE A 168 -25.00 -5.60 2.56
CA ILE A 168 -26.02 -6.62 2.27
C ILE A 168 -26.69 -7.09 3.59
N LYS A 169 -26.03 -6.90 4.76
CA LYS A 169 -26.47 -7.50 6.03
C LYS A 169 -27.45 -6.58 6.75
N SER A 170 -27.52 -5.32 6.38
CA SER A 170 -28.45 -4.35 6.93
C SER A 170 -29.81 -4.31 6.20
N SER A 171 -30.05 -5.24 5.26
CA SER A 171 -31.28 -5.32 4.45
C SER A 171 -32.21 -6.43 4.92
#